data_AF-A0A520ZUT9-F1
#
_entry.id   AF-A0A520ZUT9-F1
#
_cell.length_a   1.000
_cell.length_b   1.000
_cell.length_c   1.000
_cell.angle_alpha   90.00
_cell.angle_beta   90.00
_cell.angle_gamma   90.00
#
_symmetry.space_group_name_H-M   'P 1'
#
loop_
_entity.id
_entity.type
_entity.pdbx_description
1 polymer ?
#
loop_
_entity_poly.entity_id
_entity_poly.type
_entity_poly.pdbx_seq_one_letter_code
_entity_poly.pdbx_strand_id
1 'polypeptide(L)'
;MVATDKSSFQLVANGILKENPIFKLALSMCPAVGISTTVVNGLMLGTAVLFVQVFSSVTISLLKNFIHPRIRIPTYTLTIATWVTVIDLSLAAYFP
;
A
#
# COMPACT_ATOMS: atom_id res chain seq x y z
N MET A 1 2.22 -12.04 -23.23
CA MET A 1 3.18 -12.68 -24.17
C MET A 1 4.53 -12.02 -23.97
N VAL A 2 5.46 -12.66 -23.26
CA VAL A 2 6.92 -12.54 -23.48
C VAL A 2 7.52 -13.88 -23.08
N ALA A 3 8.03 -14.61 -24.08
CA ALA A 3 8.96 -15.73 -23.88
C ALA A 3 10.37 -15.20 -24.16
N THR A 4 11.30 -15.39 -23.23
CA THR A 4 12.75 -15.31 -23.50
C THR A 4 13.48 -16.30 -22.61
N ASP A 5 14.25 -17.16 -23.28
CA ASP A 5 15.03 -18.28 -22.77
C ASP A 5 16.50 -17.89 -22.59
N LYS A 6 16.82 -17.08 -21.56
CA LYS A 6 18.18 -16.93 -21.05
C LYS A 6 18.13 -16.91 -19.54
N SER A 7 18.75 -17.92 -18.91
CA SER A 7 18.89 -18.16 -17.46
C SER A 7 17.87 -17.39 -16.63
N SER A 8 16.82 -18.08 -16.15
CA SER A 8 15.62 -17.55 -15.47
C SER A 8 15.89 -16.39 -14.50
N PHE A 9 17.07 -16.36 -13.89
CA PHE A 9 17.57 -15.27 -13.06
C PHE A 9 17.68 -13.90 -13.74
N GLN A 10 18.11 -13.81 -15.01
CA GLN A 10 18.23 -12.56 -15.75
C GLN A 10 16.86 -12.00 -16.21
N LEU A 11 15.89 -12.86 -16.51
CA LEU A 11 14.52 -12.43 -16.84
C LEU A 11 13.78 -11.90 -15.61
N VAL A 12 13.93 -12.59 -14.47
CA VAL A 12 13.37 -12.15 -13.19
C VAL A 12 14.06 -10.87 -12.72
N ALA A 13 15.39 -10.77 -12.84
CA ALA A 13 16.12 -9.55 -12.48
C ALA A 13 15.72 -8.34 -13.34
N ASN A 14 15.60 -8.49 -14.66
CA ASN A 14 15.17 -7.39 -15.53
C ASN A 14 13.67 -7.05 -15.37
N GLY A 15 12.80 -8.05 -15.16
CA GLY A 15 11.38 -7.83 -14.90
C GLY A 15 11.09 -7.15 -13.56
N ILE A 16 11.85 -7.47 -12.51
CA ILE A 16 11.71 -6.87 -11.18
C ILE A 16 12.33 -5.47 -11.10
N LEU A 17 13.49 -5.23 -11.71
CA LEU A 17 14.25 -3.98 -11.52
C LEU A 17 14.01 -2.94 -12.63
N LYS A 18 13.79 -3.34 -13.89
CA LYS A 18 13.62 -2.40 -15.01
C LYS A 18 12.15 -2.18 -15.41
N GLU A 19 11.32 -3.22 -15.33
CA GLU A 19 9.91 -3.18 -15.77
C GLU A 19 8.90 -3.06 -14.64
N ASN A 20 9.27 -3.25 -13.37
CA ASN A 20 8.30 -3.13 -12.29
C ASN A 20 8.15 -1.66 -11.85
N PRO A 21 7.06 -0.96 -12.21
CA PRO A 21 6.81 0.40 -11.75
C PRO A 21 6.80 0.52 -10.22
N ILE A 22 6.51 -0.57 -9.50
CA ILE A 22 6.46 -0.61 -8.03
C ILE A 22 7.86 -0.34 -7.41
N PHE A 23 8.94 -0.84 -8.04
CA PHE A 23 10.32 -0.64 -7.55
C PHE A 23 10.93 0.69 -7.96
N LYS A 24 10.55 1.24 -9.12
CA LYS A 24 11.05 2.55 -9.58
C LYS A 24 10.44 3.74 -8.86
N LEU A 25 9.17 3.65 -8.46
CA LEU A 25 8.40 4.79 -7.98
C LEU A 25 8.27 4.84 -6.45
N ALA A 26 8.80 3.85 -5.71
CA ALA A 26 8.75 3.80 -4.24
C ALA A 26 7.37 4.18 -3.66
N LEU A 27 6.30 3.68 -4.28
CA LEU A 27 4.92 4.21 -4.19
C LEU A 27 4.26 4.19 -2.80
N SER A 28 4.93 3.72 -1.75
CA SER A 28 4.36 3.67 -0.40
C SER A 28 5.35 3.95 0.73
N MET A 29 6.45 4.66 0.46
CA MET A 29 7.46 4.94 1.50
C MET A 29 7.08 6.07 2.47
N CYS A 30 6.05 6.86 2.13
CA CYS A 30 5.64 8.06 2.87
C CYS A 30 5.47 7.88 4.39
N PRO A 31 4.79 6.83 4.91
CA PRO A 31 4.63 6.68 6.35
C PRO A 31 5.94 6.31 7.07
N ALA A 32 6.89 5.66 6.40
CA ALA A 32 8.17 5.28 6.99
C ALA A 32 9.10 6.50 7.18
N VAL A 33 9.06 7.46 6.25
CA VAL A 33 9.87 8.68 6.34
C VAL A 33 9.39 9.57 7.51
N GLY A 34 8.08 9.62 7.78
CA GLY A 34 7.49 10.45 8.85
C GLY A 34 7.76 9.98 10.29
N ILE A 35 8.03 8.69 10.50
CA ILE A 35 8.12 8.07 11.84
C ILE A 35 9.55 7.82 12.34
N SER A 36 10.56 8.37 11.66
CA SER A 36 11.98 8.10 11.96
C SER A 36 12.46 8.68 13.30
N THR A 37 11.66 9.53 13.95
CA THR A 37 12.02 10.19 15.21
C THR A 37 11.89 9.30 16.43
N THR A 38 10.99 8.30 16.40
CA THR A 38 10.73 7.46 17.57
C THR A 38 10.20 6.09 17.16
N VAL A 39 10.91 5.04 17.60
CA VAL A 39 10.55 3.63 17.33
C VAL A 39 9.14 3.29 17.83
N VAL A 40 8.75 3.84 18.98
CA VAL A 40 7.42 3.63 19.58
C VAL A 40 6.31 4.15 18.65
N ASN A 41 6.48 5.35 18.07
CA ASN A 41 5.48 5.94 17.16
C ASN A 41 5.36 5.13 15.86
N GLY A 42 6.49 4.64 15.36
CA GLY A 42 6.50 3.79 14.16
C GLY A 42 5.82 2.44 14.35
N LEU A 43 6.01 1.82 15.51
CA LEU A 43 5.32 0.58 15.88
C LEU A 43 3.80 0.80 16.05
N MET A 44 3.42 1.94 16.64
CA MET A 44 2.02 2.34 16.82
C MET A 44 1.32 2.53 15.47
N LEU A 45 1.91 3.34 14.58
CA LEU A 45 1.35 3.60 13.25
C LEU A 45 1.34 2.34 12.37
N GLY A 46 2.40 1.53 12.37
CA GLY A 46 2.44 0.28 11.61
C GLY A 46 1.37 -0.72 12.04
N THR A 47 1.18 -0.88 13.35
CA THR A 47 0.14 -1.77 13.91
C THR A 47 -1.27 -1.23 13.61
N ALA A 48 -1.46 0.08 13.72
CA ALA A 48 -2.72 0.73 13.39
C ALA A 48 -3.09 0.55 11.91
N VAL A 49 -2.15 0.82 11.00
CA VAL A 49 -2.37 0.67 9.54
C VAL A 49 -2.61 -0.79 9.16
N LEU A 50 -1.93 -1.77 9.79
CA LEU A 50 -2.18 -3.19 9.57
C LEU A 50 -3.61 -3.58 9.95
N PHE A 51 -4.09 -3.14 11.12
CA PHE A 51 -5.45 -3.42 11.57
C PHE A 51 -6.50 -2.83 10.61
N VAL A 52 -6.24 -1.62 10.16
CA VAL A 52 -7.06 -0.89 9.19
C VAL A 52 -7.07 -1.52 7.81
N GLN A 53 -5.92 -2.02 7.35
CA GLN A 53 -5.79 -2.69 6.07
C GLN A 53 -6.67 -3.94 6.00
N VAL A 54 -6.74 -4.70 7.11
CA VAL A 54 -7.61 -5.87 7.22
C VAL A 54 -9.08 -5.44 7.13
N PHE A 55 -9.46 -4.39 7.85
CA PHE A 55 -10.82 -3.86 7.85
C PHE A 55 -11.25 -3.33 6.47
N SER A 56 -10.35 -2.65 5.78
CA SER A 56 -10.55 -2.16 4.42
C SER A 56 -10.69 -3.30 3.41
N SER A 57 -9.92 -4.39 3.59
CA SER A 57 -10.01 -5.57 2.71
C SER A 57 -11.37 -6.29 2.84
N VAL A 58 -11.97 -6.31 4.03
CA VAL A 58 -13.34 -6.82 4.24
C VAL A 58 -14.37 -5.92 3.54
N THR A 59 -14.20 -4.61 3.67
CA THR A 59 -15.07 -3.61 3.01
C THR A 59 -14.98 -3.69 1.48
N ILE A 60 -13.77 -3.88 0.93
CA ILE A 60 -13.54 -4.07 -0.50
C ILE A 60 -14.29 -5.28 -1.06
N SER A 61 -14.37 -6.36 -0.29
CA SER A 61 -15.03 -7.60 -0.71
C SER A 61 -16.53 -7.38 -0.96
N LEU A 62 -17.16 -6.53 -0.15
CA LEU A 62 -18.57 -6.13 -0.28
C LEU A 62 -18.80 -5.18 -1.47
N LEU A 63 -17.91 -4.22 -1.70
CA LEU A 63 -18.04 -3.26 -2.81
C LEU A 63 -17.73 -3.88 -4.19
N LYS A 64 -16.93 -4.94 -4.26
CA LYS A 64 -16.45 -5.58 -5.51
C LYS A 64 -17.51 -5.78 -6.60
N ASN A 65 -18.77 -5.98 -6.23
CA ASN A 65 -19.82 -6.34 -7.19
C ASN A 65 -20.31 -5.16 -8.07
N PHE A 66 -20.02 -3.91 -7.70
CA PHE A 66 -20.51 -2.71 -8.41
C PHE A 66 -19.45 -2.01 -9.27
N ILE A 67 -18.21 -2.52 -9.35
CA ILE A 67 -17.05 -1.79 -9.90
C ILE A 67 -16.72 -2.14 -11.37
N HIS A 68 -16.84 -1.13 -12.24
CA HIS A 68 -16.37 -1.13 -13.63
C HIS A 68 -14.85 -1.40 -13.72
N PRO A 69 -14.35 -2.19 -14.70
CA PRO A 69 -12.95 -2.63 -14.81
C PRO A 69 -11.92 -1.51 -14.95
N ARG A 70 -12.34 -0.29 -15.33
CA ARG A 70 -11.44 0.85 -15.55
C ARG A 70 -11.01 1.56 -14.27
N ILE A 71 -11.75 1.42 -13.17
CA ILE A 71 -11.55 2.21 -11.92
C ILE A 71 -11.05 1.38 -10.73
N ARG A 72 -10.78 0.08 -10.92
CA ARG A 72 -10.53 -0.84 -9.78
C ARG A 72 -9.30 -0.43 -8.95
N ILE A 73 -8.19 -0.11 -9.61
CA ILE A 73 -6.92 0.25 -8.96
C ILE A 73 -7.07 1.52 -8.08
N PRO A 74 -7.55 2.67 -8.60
CA PRO A 74 -7.71 3.87 -7.77
C PRO A 74 -8.80 3.73 -6.70
N THR A 75 -9.87 2.98 -6.93
CA THR A 75 -10.89 2.74 -5.89
C THR A 75 -10.31 2.03 -4.68
N TYR A 76 -9.49 1.00 -4.88
CA TYR A 76 -8.85 0.29 -3.77
C TYR A 76 -7.92 1.22 -2.99
N THR A 77 -7.09 2.01 -3.68
CA THR A 77 -6.17 2.97 -3.04
C THR A 77 -6.89 4.10 -2.29
N LEU A 78 -8.06 4.53 -2.75
CA LEU A 78 -8.86 5.54 -2.04
C LEU A 78 -9.49 4.99 -0.77
N THR A 79 -9.98 3.74 -0.77
CA THR A 79 -10.56 3.15 0.44
C THR A 79 -9.51 3.02 1.56
N ILE A 80 -8.30 2.56 1.23
CA ILE A 80 -7.20 2.53 2.21
C ILE A 80 -6.75 3.94 2.62
N ALA A 81 -6.70 4.92 1.71
CA ALA A 81 -6.35 6.30 2.06
C ALA A 81 -7.33 6.92 3.05
N THR A 82 -8.64 6.79 2.82
CA THR A 82 -9.66 7.34 3.72
C THR A 82 -9.57 6.76 5.12
N TRP A 83 -9.32 5.47 5.23
CA TRP A 83 -9.23 4.83 6.54
C TRP A 83 -7.96 5.27 7.28
N VAL A 84 -6.81 5.35 6.57
CA VAL A 84 -5.57 5.90 7.13
C VAL A 84 -5.76 7.34 7.63
N THR A 85 -6.50 8.19 6.91
CA THR A 85 -6.80 9.57 7.34
C THR A 85 -7.58 9.61 8.67
N VAL A 86 -8.52 8.68 8.89
CA VAL A 86 -9.25 8.59 10.16
C VAL A 86 -8.31 8.26 11.32
N ILE A 87 -7.35 7.37 11.10
CA ILE A 87 -6.35 7.03 12.14
C ILE A 87 -5.45 8.24 12.41
N ASP A 88 -4.95 8.91 11.38
CA ASP A 88 -4.07 10.08 11.50
C ASP A 88 -4.72 11.17 12.35
N LEU A 89 -6.00 11.48 12.08
CA LEU A 89 -6.79 12.42 12.86
C LEU A 89 -7.01 11.94 14.31
N SER A 90 -7.19 10.63 14.50
CA SER A 90 -7.37 10.06 15.85
C SER A 90 -6.09 10.07 16.69
N LEU A 91 -4.92 9.87 16.08
CA LEU A 91 -3.63 9.95 16.76
C LEU A 91 -3.31 11.40 17.14
N ALA A 92 -3.52 12.35 16.22
CA ALA A 92 -3.33 13.78 16.47
C ALA A 92 -4.21 14.31 17.61
N ALA A 93 -5.36 13.67 17.86
CA ALA A 93 -6.25 14.01 18.97
C ALA A 93 -5.80 13.44 20.34
N TYR A 94 -5.04 12.34 20.37
CA TYR A 94 -4.66 11.64 21.61
C TYR A 94 -3.23 11.93 22.08
N PHE A 95 -2.30 12.20 21.16
CA PHE A 95 -0.91 12.54 21.45
C PHE A 95 -0.50 13.73 20.55
N PRO A 96 -0.48 14.98 21.05
CA PRO A 96 0.12 16.10 20.32
C PRO A 96 1.65 15.99 20.25
#